data_AF-A0A5K0WJQ8-F1
#
_entry.id   AF-A0A5K0WJQ8-F1
#
_cell.length_a   1.000
_cell.length_b   1.000
_cell.length_c   1.000
_cell.angle_alpha   90.00
_cell.angle_beta   90.00
_cell.angle_gamma   90.00
#
_symmetry.space_group_name_H-M   'P 1'
#
loop_
_entity.id
_entity.type
_entity.pdbx_description
1 polymer ?
#
loop_
_entity_poly.entity_id
_entity_poly.type
_entity_poly.pdbx_seq_one_letter_code
_entity_poly.pdbx_strand_id
1 'polypeptide(L)'
;VGEHDSVIVVTHEPNWLLDWYWKETSGKNVSHLICDYLKGRCKLRMAGDLHHYMRHSFVPGDNPVNVQHLLVNGCGGAFLHPTHVFSNFKKFCGTTYECKAAYPSCEDSSR
;
A
#
# COMPACT_ATOMS: atom_id res chain seq x y z
N VAL A 1 -3.90 -11.18 19.51
CA VAL A 1 -3.75 -9.74 19.22
C VAL A 1 -4.69 -9.00 20.14
N GLY A 2 -4.17 -8.25 21.10
CA GLY A 2 -4.94 -7.44 22.04
C GLY A 2 -5.55 -6.20 21.41
N GLU A 3 -6.44 -5.53 22.15
CA GLU A 3 -7.20 -4.37 21.68
C GLU A 3 -6.32 -3.15 21.37
N HIS A 4 -5.13 -3.06 21.95
CA HIS A 4 -4.22 -1.92 21.79
C HIS A 4 -2.94 -2.26 21.00
N ASP A 5 -2.83 -3.47 20.47
CA ASP A 5 -1.65 -3.87 19.71
C ASP A 5 -1.55 -3.09 18.39
N SER A 6 -0.33 -2.71 18.04
CA SER A 6 -0.01 -2.23 16.69
C SER A 6 0.27 -3.43 15.79
N VAL A 7 -0.41 -3.49 14.66
CA VAL A 7 -0.33 -4.63 13.73
C VAL A 7 0.42 -4.23 12.46
N ILE A 8 1.34 -5.10 12.02
CA ILE A 8 1.96 -5.05 10.70
C ILE A 8 1.39 -6.21 9.90
N VAL A 9 0.84 -5.92 8.72
CA VAL A 9 0.34 -6.94 7.78
C VAL A 9 1.33 -7.06 6.63
N VAL A 10 1.78 -8.29 6.35
CA VAL A 10 2.67 -8.57 5.24
C VAL A 10 1.99 -9.55 4.29
N THR A 11 1.89 -9.18 3.02
CA THR A 11 1.38 -10.05 1.94
C THR A 11 2.41 -10.17 0.84
N HIS A 12 2.30 -11.17 -0.03
CA HIS A 12 3.19 -11.26 -1.19
C HIS A 12 2.90 -10.13 -2.19
N GLU A 13 1.64 -10.00 -2.61
CA GLU A 13 1.21 -9.07 -3.64
C GLU A 13 0.62 -7.77 -3.04
N PRO A 14 0.90 -6.58 -3.62
CA PRO A 14 0.33 -5.31 -3.21
C PRO A 14 -1.06 -5.12 -3.81
N ASN A 15 -2.05 -5.96 -3.43
CA ASN A 15 -3.37 -5.93 -4.04
C ASN A 15 -4.03 -4.54 -3.99
N TRP A 16 -3.75 -3.71 -2.97
CA TRP A 16 -4.30 -2.34 -2.91
C TRP A 16 -3.87 -1.46 -4.08
N LEU A 17 -2.67 -1.71 -4.62
CA LEU A 17 -2.08 -0.94 -5.71
C LEU A 17 -2.44 -1.58 -7.06
N LEU A 18 -2.34 -2.91 -7.17
CA LEU A 18 -2.67 -3.63 -8.38
C LEU A 18 -4.18 -3.61 -8.69
N ASP A 19 -5.03 -3.79 -7.69
CA ASP A 19 -6.49 -3.68 -7.85
C ASP A 19 -6.88 -2.26 -8.33
N TRP A 20 -6.20 -1.22 -7.84
CA TRP A 20 -6.41 0.15 -8.33
C TRP A 20 -5.98 0.31 -9.79
N TYR A 21 -4.81 -0.23 -10.16
CA TYR A 21 -4.25 -0.11 -11.50
C TYR A 21 -5.09 -0.87 -12.55
N TRP A 22 -5.44 -2.12 -12.25
CA TRP A 22 -6.19 -3.00 -13.14
C TRP A 22 -7.71 -2.85 -13.04
N LYS A 23 -8.20 -2.05 -12.07
CA LYS A 23 -9.63 -1.92 -11.74
C LYS A 23 -10.27 -3.27 -11.33
N GLU A 24 -9.53 -4.04 -10.56
CA GLU A 24 -9.94 -5.35 -10.07
C GLU A 24 -10.24 -5.33 -8.56
N THR A 25 -10.55 -6.48 -7.97
CA THR A 25 -10.73 -6.63 -6.52
C THR A 25 -10.34 -8.03 -6.09
N SER A 26 -9.03 -8.26 -5.93
CA SER A 26 -8.44 -9.54 -5.52
C SER A 26 -8.21 -9.62 -4.00
N GLY A 27 -7.95 -8.49 -3.32
CA GLY A 27 -7.55 -8.44 -1.91
C GLY A 27 -8.67 -8.54 -0.86
N LYS A 28 -9.85 -9.11 -1.17
CA LYS A 28 -11.07 -9.00 -0.33
C LYS A 28 -10.90 -9.46 1.11
N ASN A 29 -10.30 -10.63 1.33
CA ASN A 29 -10.13 -11.19 2.68
C ASN A 29 -9.16 -10.34 3.54
N VAL A 30 -8.11 -9.81 2.92
CA VAL A 30 -7.13 -8.95 3.61
C VAL A 30 -7.76 -7.59 3.92
N SER A 31 -8.56 -7.04 3.00
CA SER A 31 -9.32 -5.82 3.24
C SER A 31 -10.34 -6.00 4.37
N HIS A 32 -11.06 -7.13 4.42
CA HIS A 32 -11.99 -7.45 5.51
C HIS A 32 -11.26 -7.58 6.86
N LEU A 33 -10.12 -8.28 6.91
CA LEU A 33 -9.26 -8.33 8.10
C LEU A 33 -8.88 -6.92 8.58
N ILE A 34 -8.40 -6.07 7.68
CA ILE A 34 -7.90 -4.74 8.02
C ILE A 34 -9.04 -3.80 8.43
N CYS A 35 -10.05 -3.67 7.59
CA CYS A 35 -11.07 -2.63 7.69
C CYS A 35 -12.19 -3.04 8.69
N ASP A 36 -12.47 -4.34 8.89
CA ASP A 36 -13.55 -4.80 9.77
C ASP A 36 -13.07 -5.40 11.10
N TYR A 37 -11.89 -6.02 11.17
CA TYR A 37 -11.37 -6.61 12.43
C TYR A 37 -10.26 -5.79 13.09
N LEU A 38 -9.31 -5.26 12.31
CA LEU A 38 -8.20 -4.48 12.86
C LEU A 38 -8.60 -3.04 13.19
N LYS A 39 -9.56 -2.46 12.46
CA LYS A 39 -10.21 -1.17 12.76
C LYS A 39 -9.20 -0.07 13.17
N GLY A 40 -8.20 0.17 12.33
CA GLY A 40 -7.17 1.21 12.54
C GLY A 40 -5.94 0.82 13.36
N ARG A 41 -5.86 -0.45 13.78
CA ARG A 41 -4.67 -1.02 14.44
C ARG A 41 -3.55 -1.40 13.47
N CYS A 42 -3.85 -1.53 12.17
CA CYS A 42 -2.83 -1.79 11.15
C CYS A 42 -1.98 -0.52 10.94
N LYS A 43 -0.75 -0.51 11.43
CA LYS A 43 0.16 0.65 11.27
C LYS A 43 0.90 0.60 9.94
N LEU A 44 1.21 -0.60 9.47
CA LEU A 44 1.92 -0.82 8.21
C LEU A 44 1.34 -2.03 7.50
N ARG A 45 1.00 -1.86 6.22
CA ARG A 45 0.79 -2.97 5.29
C ARG A 45 1.93 -2.97 4.28
N MET A 46 2.64 -4.09 4.20
CA MET A 46 3.78 -4.26 3.30
C MET A 46 3.52 -5.40 2.32
N ALA A 47 3.99 -5.24 1.09
CA ALA A 47 4.05 -6.31 0.11
C ALA A 47 5.29 -6.21 -0.78
N GLY A 48 5.57 -7.29 -1.51
CA GLY A 48 6.60 -7.36 -2.54
C GLY A 48 5.96 -7.42 -3.92
N ASP A 49 6.32 -8.47 -4.68
CA ASP A 49 5.85 -8.80 -6.05
C ASP A 49 6.22 -7.75 -7.11
N LEU A 50 5.82 -6.50 -6.92
CA LEU A 50 6.31 -5.39 -7.71
C LEU A 50 7.77 -5.08 -7.34
N HIS A 51 8.67 -5.25 -8.31
CA HIS A 51 10.12 -5.06 -8.14
C HIS A 51 10.53 -3.59 -8.09
N HIS A 52 9.99 -2.84 -7.15
CA HIS A 52 10.41 -1.49 -6.80
C HIS A 52 10.13 -1.22 -5.33
N TYR A 53 10.56 -0.05 -4.86
CA TYR A 53 10.15 0.49 -3.58
C TYR A 53 9.12 1.59 -3.81
N MET A 54 8.04 1.59 -3.03
CA MET A 54 7.07 2.69 -3.02
C MET A 54 6.40 2.79 -1.65
N ARG A 55 6.45 3.97 -1.03
CA ARG A 55 5.84 4.24 0.29
C ARG A 55 4.78 5.30 0.16
N HIS A 56 3.56 4.93 0.55
CA HIS A 56 2.45 5.85 0.74
C HIS A 56 2.15 6.00 2.22
N SER A 57 1.96 7.24 2.66
CA SER A 57 1.50 7.56 4.02
C SER A 57 0.13 8.19 3.96
N PHE A 58 -0.71 7.86 4.94
CA PHE A 58 -2.03 8.47 5.04
C PHE A 58 -1.91 10.00 5.18
N VAL A 59 -2.87 10.70 4.59
CA VAL A 59 -3.05 12.15 4.78
C VAL A 59 -4.06 12.33 5.91
N PRO A 60 -3.75 13.07 6.99
CA PRO A 60 -4.71 13.36 8.05
C PRO A 60 -6.00 14.00 7.50
N GLY A 61 -7.13 13.56 8.01
CA GLY A 61 -8.46 14.05 7.65
C GLY A 61 -9.52 13.49 8.60
N ASP A 62 -10.79 13.75 8.32
CA ASP A 62 -11.90 13.43 9.23
C ASP A 62 -12.27 11.93 9.27
N ASN A 63 -11.84 11.18 8.26
CA ASN A 63 -12.19 9.76 8.14
C ASN A 63 -11.29 8.89 9.03
N PRO A 64 -11.84 7.81 9.63
CA PRO A 64 -11.03 6.82 10.34
C PRO A 64 -9.99 6.19 9.39
N VAL A 65 -8.78 6.03 9.90
CA VAL A 65 -7.64 5.51 9.14
C VAL A 65 -7.47 4.03 9.44
N ASN A 66 -7.70 3.19 8.43
CA ASN A 66 -7.55 1.74 8.56
C ASN A 66 -6.09 1.28 8.52
N VAL A 67 -5.25 1.96 7.72
CA VAL A 67 -3.81 1.69 7.59
C VAL A 67 -3.05 3.02 7.55
N GLN A 68 -1.97 3.16 8.32
CA GLN A 68 -1.19 4.41 8.29
C GLN A 68 -0.19 4.45 7.13
N HIS A 69 0.45 3.32 6.84
CA HIS A 69 1.44 3.22 5.76
C HIS A 69 1.17 2.01 4.85
N LEU A 70 1.22 2.26 3.54
CA LEU A 70 1.18 1.23 2.50
C LEU A 70 2.55 1.21 1.83
N LEU A 71 3.20 0.04 1.82
CA LEU A 71 4.58 -0.08 1.37
C LEU A 71 4.75 -1.25 0.40
N VAL A 72 5.31 -0.95 -0.77
CA VAL A 72 5.83 -1.95 -1.71
C VAL A 72 7.33 -2.01 -1.53
N ASN A 73 7.89 -3.21 -1.32
CA ASN A 73 9.32 -3.46 -1.15
C ASN A 73 9.77 -4.73 -1.88
N GLY A 74 9.63 -4.76 -3.21
CA GLY A 74 10.03 -5.92 -4.02
C GLY A 74 11.46 -5.86 -4.55
N CYS A 75 12.33 -4.99 -4.02
CA CYS A 75 13.71 -4.77 -4.48
C CYS A 75 14.70 -5.89 -4.11
N GLY A 76 14.29 -7.16 -4.17
CA GLY A 76 15.10 -8.31 -3.75
C GLY A 76 16.21 -8.72 -4.73
N GLY A 77 16.27 -8.14 -5.93
CA GLY A 77 17.32 -8.41 -6.93
C GLY A 77 16.82 -8.75 -8.35
N ALA A 78 15.50 -8.80 -8.57
CA ALA A 78 14.91 -8.93 -9.91
C ALA A 78 14.90 -7.59 -10.67
N PHE A 79 14.55 -7.63 -11.96
CA PHE A 79 14.45 -6.44 -12.82
C PHE A 79 13.42 -5.44 -12.28
N LEU A 80 13.75 -4.14 -12.35
CA LEU A 80 12.91 -3.09 -11.77
C LEU A 80 11.58 -2.92 -12.54
N HIS A 81 10.47 -2.91 -11.82
CA HIS A 81 9.16 -2.51 -12.35
C HIS A 81 8.98 -0.99 -12.29
N PRO A 82 8.27 -0.37 -13.25
CA PRO A 82 8.10 1.07 -13.26
C PRO A 82 7.28 1.57 -12.08
N THR A 83 7.66 2.73 -11.52
CA THR A 83 6.92 3.42 -10.45
C THR A 83 5.98 4.51 -11.00
N HIS A 84 6.29 5.11 -12.16
CA HIS A 84 5.51 6.21 -12.74
C HIS A 84 4.06 5.82 -13.07
N VAL A 85 3.84 4.56 -13.46
CA VAL A 85 2.50 4.02 -13.78
C VAL A 85 1.56 4.03 -12.58
N PHE A 86 2.12 4.09 -11.36
CA PHE A 86 1.38 4.10 -10.10
C PHE A 86 1.28 5.50 -9.45
N SER A 87 1.82 6.54 -10.09
CA SER A 87 1.91 7.91 -9.53
C SER A 87 0.56 8.55 -9.15
N ASN A 88 -0.53 8.08 -9.76
CA ASN A 88 -1.89 8.58 -9.51
C ASN A 88 -2.64 7.81 -8.41
N PHE A 89 -2.04 6.79 -7.79
CA PHE A 89 -2.64 6.10 -6.65
C PHE A 89 -2.75 7.04 -5.45
N LYS A 90 -3.97 7.20 -4.91
CA LYS A 90 -4.23 8.16 -3.82
C LYS A 90 -5.19 7.66 -2.75
N LYS A 91 -5.86 6.51 -2.92
CA LYS A 91 -6.96 6.10 -2.03
C LYS A 91 -6.97 4.60 -1.75
N PHE A 92 -7.25 4.24 -0.50
CA PHE A 92 -7.49 2.86 -0.06
C PHE A 92 -8.40 2.84 1.19
N CYS A 93 -9.39 1.94 1.23
CA CYS A 93 -10.42 1.86 2.30
C CYS A 93 -10.96 3.25 2.74
N GLY A 94 -11.26 4.13 1.78
CA GLY A 94 -11.80 5.48 2.06
C GLY A 94 -10.80 6.52 2.59
N THR A 95 -9.55 6.13 2.88
CA THR A 95 -8.47 7.02 3.32
C THR A 95 -7.66 7.53 2.13
N THR A 96 -7.27 8.80 2.17
CA THR A 96 -6.36 9.42 1.18
C THR A 96 -4.91 9.21 1.59
N TYR A 97 -4.05 8.95 0.61
CA TYR A 97 -2.61 8.73 0.79
C TYR A 97 -1.80 9.62 -0.14
N GLU A 98 -0.58 9.92 0.30
CA GLU A 98 0.43 10.62 -0.46
C GLU A 98 1.65 9.70 -0.65
N CYS A 99 2.17 9.60 -1.87
CA CYS A 99 3.43 8.94 -2.13
C CYS A 99 4.57 9.76 -1.52
N LYS A 100 5.22 9.22 -0.49
CA LYS A 100 6.30 9.88 0.24
C LYS A 100 7.70 9.50 -0.25
N ALA A 101 7.83 8.39 -0.95
CA ALA A 101 9.09 7.92 -1.52
C ALA A 101 8.84 6.81 -2.54
N ALA A 102 9.66 6.76 -3.59
CA ALA A 102 9.69 5.68 -4.56
C ALA A 102 11.12 5.45 -5.05
N TYR A 103 11.48 4.20 -5.36
CA TYR A 103 12.71 3.85 -6.05
C TYR A 103 12.44 2.77 -7.11
N PRO A 104 12.73 3.02 -8.40
CA PRO A 104 13.22 4.28 -8.95
C PRO A 104 12.22 5.42 -8.74
N SER A 105 12.68 6.68 -8.83
CA SER A 105 11.77 7.82 -8.76
C SER A 105 10.75 7.74 -9.90
N CYS A 106 9.57 8.35 -9.75
CA CYS A 106 8.58 8.36 -10.84
C CYS A 106 9.14 9.03 -12.11
N GLU A 107 10.00 10.04 -11.96
CA GLU A 107 10.68 10.69 -13.08
C GLU A 107 11.64 9.72 -13.77
N ASP A 108 12.56 9.10 -13.03
CA ASP A 108 13.53 8.14 -13.58
C ASP A 108 12.86 6.95 -14.25
N SER A 109 11.76 6.48 -13.65
CA SER A 109 11.00 5.36 -14.18
C SER A 109 10.27 5.65 -15.49
N SER A 110 10.03 6.92 -15.82
CA SER A 110 9.26 7.36 -16.99
C SER A 110 10.11 7.62 -18.24
N ARG A 111 11.43 7.50 -18.10
CA ARG A 111 12.43 7.66 -19.15
C ARG A 111 12.67 6.34 -19.87
#